data_AF-A0ABD0Y5T1-F1
#
_entry.id   AF-A0ABD0Y5T1-F1
#
_cell.length_a   1.000
_cell.length_b   1.000
_cell.length_c   1.000
_cell.angle_alpha   90.00
_cell.angle_beta   90.00
_cell.angle_gamma   90.00
#
_symmetry.space_group_name_H-M   'P 1'
#
loop_
_entity.id
_entity.type
_entity.pdbx_description
1 polymer ?
#
loop_
_entity_poly.entity_id
_entity_poly.type
_entity_poly.pdbx_seq_one_letter_code
_entity_poly.pdbx_strand_id
1 'polypeptide(L)'
;MASKRRNMFYERTRSRRRWKLYFCREHTSGDDGRRRNMLQLCQMHYNKASGLLFLLEHPSDLLTVQIERVSLAEFISEMATSNSTKLKSLQSALNFIVECKPILLIMEERNRVLPAKTSNPQLDSAMDEMELAEREEEEKLTTLLEQRLQFILRTIIKLILTGNSQKGSSATAGQNEKLISHYKQAYSALLKRPADQNLVTHLANVVDLIKQH
;
A
#
# COMPACT_ATOMS: atom_id res chain seq x y z
N MET A 1 -11.82 28.19 -12.05
CA MET A 1 -13.00 27.42 -11.55
C MET A 1 -12.85 25.89 -11.64
N ALA A 2 -12.11 25.33 -12.60
CA ALA A 2 -11.87 23.88 -12.69
C ALA A 2 -11.11 23.28 -11.48
N SER A 3 -10.13 24.02 -10.94
CA SER A 3 -9.34 23.60 -9.77
C SER A 3 -10.20 23.42 -8.50
N LYS A 4 -11.12 24.34 -8.22
CA LYS A 4 -12.03 24.27 -7.06
C LYS A 4 -13.03 23.10 -7.13
N ARG A 5 -13.46 22.72 -8.33
CA ARG A 5 -14.37 21.57 -8.56
C ARG A 5 -13.64 20.23 -8.45
N ARG A 6 -12.37 20.16 -8.89
CA ARG A 6 -11.50 19.00 -8.68
C ARG A 6 -11.22 18.77 -7.19
N ASN A 7 -10.88 19.84 -6.46
CA ASN A 7 -10.59 19.78 -5.03
C ASN A 7 -11.83 19.34 -4.20
N MET A 8 -13.03 19.78 -4.56
CA MET A 8 -14.27 19.30 -3.92
C MET A 8 -14.61 17.83 -4.23
N PHE A 9 -14.29 17.32 -5.42
CA PHE A 9 -14.48 15.90 -5.74
C PHE A 9 -13.49 15.02 -4.95
N TYR A 10 -12.26 15.52 -4.81
CA TYR A 10 -11.19 14.96 -4.00
C TYR A 10 -11.53 14.89 -2.51
N GLU A 11 -11.90 16.01 -1.91
CA GLU A 11 -12.34 16.13 -0.52
C GLU A 11 -13.55 15.22 -0.22
N ARG A 12 -14.54 15.19 -1.13
CA ARG A 12 -15.73 14.33 -0.98
C ARG A 12 -15.42 12.84 -1.09
N THR A 13 -14.44 12.47 -1.89
CA THR A 13 -14.02 11.07 -2.01
C THR A 13 -13.12 10.67 -0.84
N ARG A 14 -12.18 11.52 -0.41
CA ARG A 14 -11.32 11.34 0.78
C ARG A 14 -12.13 11.20 2.07
N SER A 15 -13.12 12.07 2.30
CA SER A 15 -14.02 11.99 3.47
C SER A 15 -14.93 10.75 3.44
N ARG A 16 -15.45 10.35 2.28
CA ARG A 16 -16.30 9.15 2.17
C ARG A 16 -15.53 7.84 2.34
N ARG A 17 -14.24 7.79 1.98
CA ARG A 17 -13.34 6.62 2.09
C ARG A 17 -12.98 6.32 3.54
N ARG A 18 -12.46 7.33 4.25
CA ARG A 18 -12.15 7.23 5.68
C ARG A 18 -13.41 6.92 6.49
N TRP A 19 -14.52 7.59 6.19
CA TRP A 19 -15.82 7.30 6.81
C TRP A 19 -16.27 5.86 6.58
N LYS A 20 -16.09 5.26 5.40
CA LYS A 20 -16.49 3.87 5.13
C LYS A 20 -15.67 2.83 5.92
N LEU A 21 -14.37 3.05 6.11
CA LEU A 21 -13.53 2.16 6.94
C LEU A 21 -13.90 2.25 8.42
N TYR A 22 -14.14 3.47 8.94
CA TYR A 22 -14.63 3.67 10.30
C TYR A 22 -16.06 3.13 10.48
N PHE A 23 -16.94 3.32 9.49
CA PHE A 23 -18.31 2.81 9.48
C PHE A 23 -18.35 1.27 9.42
N CYS A 24 -17.47 0.63 8.63
CA CYS A 24 -17.25 -0.81 8.64
C CYS A 24 -16.66 -1.35 9.96
N ARG A 25 -16.11 -0.49 10.82
CA ARG A 25 -15.58 -0.89 12.13
C ARG A 25 -16.63 -0.72 13.24
N GLU A 26 -17.47 0.30 13.15
CA GLU A 26 -18.50 0.59 14.15
C GLU A 26 -19.83 -0.15 13.92
N HIS A 27 -20.21 -0.45 12.67
CA HIS A 27 -21.52 -1.05 12.34
C HIS A 27 -21.47 -2.57 12.09
N THR A 28 -20.49 -3.27 12.67
CA THR A 28 -20.38 -4.74 12.61
C THR A 28 -21.05 -5.47 13.76
N SER A 29 -21.82 -4.76 14.58
CA SER A 29 -22.60 -5.33 15.67
C SER A 29 -23.86 -6.01 15.14
N GLY A 30 -23.76 -7.33 14.87
CA GLY A 30 -24.90 -8.26 14.92
C GLY A 30 -25.40 -8.88 13.61
N ASP A 31 -25.09 -8.32 12.44
CA ASP A 31 -25.50 -8.87 11.14
C ASP A 31 -24.30 -9.16 10.22
N ASP A 32 -23.86 -10.41 10.23
CA ASP A 32 -22.74 -10.92 9.43
C ASP A 32 -22.99 -10.79 7.91
N GLY A 33 -24.24 -10.88 7.46
CA GLY A 33 -24.60 -10.73 6.06
C GLY A 33 -24.42 -9.29 5.60
N ARG A 34 -24.96 -8.33 6.35
CA ARG A 34 -24.79 -6.90 6.08
C ARG A 34 -23.32 -6.47 6.11
N ARG A 35 -22.54 -6.98 7.06
CA ARG A 35 -21.09 -6.76 7.15
C ARG A 35 -20.36 -7.24 5.91
N ARG A 36 -20.63 -8.47 5.45
CA ARG A 36 -20.00 -9.02 4.24
C ARG A 36 -20.33 -8.21 3.00
N ASN A 37 -21.59 -7.80 2.84
CA ASN A 37 -22.03 -6.96 1.72
C ASN A 37 -21.35 -5.59 1.74
N MET A 38 -21.22 -4.97 2.92
CA MET A 38 -20.52 -3.69 3.07
C MET A 38 -19.04 -3.82 2.71
N LEU A 39 -18.36 -4.89 3.16
CA LEU A 39 -16.97 -5.14 2.82
C LEU A 39 -16.76 -5.33 1.32
N GLN A 40 -17.63 -6.10 0.66
CA GLN A 40 -17.60 -6.27 -0.80
C GLN A 40 -17.80 -4.92 -1.51
N LEU A 41 -18.77 -4.13 -1.07
CA LEU A 41 -19.02 -2.81 -1.65
C LEU A 41 -17.81 -1.88 -1.48
N CYS A 42 -17.17 -1.88 -0.30
CA CYS A 42 -15.94 -1.15 -0.05
C CYS A 42 -14.82 -1.58 -1.00
N GLN A 43 -14.57 -2.88 -1.16
CA GLN A 43 -13.56 -3.40 -2.09
C GLN A 43 -13.82 -2.92 -3.52
N MET A 44 -15.07 -2.98 -4.00
CA MET A 44 -15.45 -2.50 -5.33
C MET A 44 -15.19 -1.00 -5.51
N HIS A 45 -15.55 -0.18 -4.53
CA HIS A 45 -15.31 1.26 -4.59
C HIS A 45 -13.83 1.62 -4.57
N TYR A 46 -13.04 0.95 -3.74
CA TYR A 46 -11.60 1.19 -3.68
C TYR A 46 -10.89 0.74 -4.96
N ASN A 47 -11.27 -0.39 -5.53
CA ASN A 47 -10.74 -0.86 -6.82
C ASN A 47 -11.07 0.13 -7.95
N LYS A 48 -12.33 0.60 -8.01
CA LYS A 48 -12.72 1.62 -8.99
C LYS A 48 -11.96 2.94 -8.78
N ALA A 49 -11.77 3.35 -7.52
CA ALA A 49 -11.04 4.57 -7.20
C ALA A 49 -9.55 4.47 -7.56
N SER A 50 -8.90 3.35 -7.30
CA SER A 50 -7.49 3.16 -7.66
C SER A 50 -7.29 3.22 -9.17
N GLY A 51 -8.16 2.59 -9.96
CA GLY A 51 -8.10 2.66 -11.42
C GLY A 51 -8.26 4.08 -11.96
N LEU A 52 -9.20 4.86 -11.42
CA LEU A 52 -9.39 6.27 -11.82
C LEU A 52 -8.21 7.16 -11.41
N LEU A 53 -7.68 6.99 -10.20
CA LEU A 53 -6.56 7.79 -9.70
C LEU A 53 -5.26 7.44 -10.42
N PHE A 54 -5.09 6.19 -10.82
CA PHE A 54 -3.97 5.77 -11.66
C PHE A 54 -3.96 6.52 -13.00
N LEU A 55 -5.12 6.65 -13.65
CA LEU A 55 -5.26 7.41 -14.91
C LEU A 55 -5.00 8.91 -14.76
N LEU A 56 -5.15 9.45 -13.56
CA LEU A 56 -4.91 10.86 -13.27
C LEU A 56 -3.46 11.13 -12.84
N GLU A 57 -2.65 10.08 -12.66
CA GLU A 57 -1.23 10.16 -12.27
C GLU A 57 -0.98 11.04 -11.02
N HIS A 58 -1.94 11.07 -10.09
CA HIS A 58 -1.81 11.80 -8.83
C HIS A 58 -1.22 10.88 -7.75
N PRO A 59 0.07 11.03 -7.37
CA PRO A 59 0.76 10.03 -6.57
C PRO A 59 0.23 9.92 -5.14
N SER A 60 0.03 11.06 -4.48
CA SER A 60 -0.43 11.11 -3.09
C SER A 60 -1.78 10.42 -2.89
N ASP A 61 -2.77 10.65 -3.75
CA ASP A 61 -4.09 10.01 -3.59
C ASP A 61 -4.09 8.56 -3.98
N LEU A 62 -3.33 8.19 -5.02
CA LEU A 62 -3.21 6.81 -5.40
C LEU A 62 -2.54 6.01 -4.26
N LEU A 63 -1.43 6.50 -3.71
CA LEU A 63 -0.78 5.89 -2.55
C LEU A 63 -1.73 5.80 -1.35
N THR A 64 -2.50 6.85 -1.09
CA THR A 64 -3.52 6.85 -0.04
C THR A 64 -4.53 5.72 -0.25
N VAL A 65 -5.13 5.61 -1.45
CA VAL A 65 -6.12 4.58 -1.75
C VAL A 65 -5.51 3.18 -1.70
N GLN A 66 -4.26 3.01 -2.13
CA GLN A 66 -3.58 1.72 -2.04
C GLN A 66 -3.32 1.31 -0.58
N ILE A 67 -2.92 2.25 0.28
CA ILE A 67 -2.76 2.00 1.72
C ILE A 67 -4.12 1.69 2.39
N GLU A 68 -5.20 2.34 1.97
CA GLU A 68 -6.56 2.03 2.42
C GLU A 68 -7.00 0.62 2.00
N ARG A 69 -6.70 0.20 0.75
CA ARG A 69 -6.95 -1.17 0.26
C ARG A 69 -6.15 -2.21 1.04
N VAL A 70 -4.89 -1.91 1.34
CA VAL A 70 -4.03 -2.72 2.21
C VAL A 70 -4.65 -2.88 3.59
N SER A 71 -5.06 -1.77 4.21
CA SER A 71 -5.67 -1.78 5.54
C SER A 71 -6.99 -2.57 5.57
N LEU A 72 -7.78 -2.50 4.49
CA LEU A 72 -8.99 -3.31 4.35
C LEU A 72 -8.68 -4.80 4.25
N ALA A 73 -7.63 -5.17 3.52
CA ALA A 73 -7.20 -6.55 3.39
C ALA A 73 -6.63 -7.11 4.73
N GLU A 74 -5.90 -6.28 5.49
CA GLU A 74 -5.48 -6.59 6.86
C GLU A 74 -6.70 -6.85 7.76
N PHE A 75 -7.70 -5.97 7.74
CA PHE A 75 -8.93 -6.15 8.50
C PHE A 75 -9.66 -7.46 8.15
N ILE A 76 -9.76 -7.79 6.87
CA ILE A 76 -10.37 -9.06 6.43
C ILE A 76 -9.54 -10.26 6.90
N SER A 77 -8.21 -10.16 6.94
CA SER A 77 -7.33 -11.18 7.50
C SER A 77 -7.60 -11.38 9.00
N GLU A 78 -7.71 -10.31 9.77
CA GLU A 78 -8.01 -10.40 11.22
C GLU A 78 -9.36 -11.06 11.50
N MET A 79 -10.36 -10.79 10.66
CA MET A 79 -11.69 -11.38 10.75
C MET A 79 -11.76 -12.84 10.26
N ALA A 80 -10.74 -13.32 9.57
CA ALA A 80 -10.75 -14.67 9.02
C ALA A 80 -10.46 -15.72 10.10
N THR A 81 -11.19 -16.83 10.08
CA THR A 81 -11.01 -17.94 11.04
C THR A 81 -9.94 -18.94 10.60
N SER A 82 -9.73 -19.09 9.28
CA SER A 82 -8.75 -20.05 8.74
C SER A 82 -7.43 -19.37 8.33
N ASN A 83 -6.30 -20.03 8.59
CA ASN A 83 -4.98 -19.54 8.18
C ASN A 83 -4.87 -19.39 6.65
N SER A 84 -5.56 -20.25 5.89
CA SER A 84 -5.61 -20.14 4.42
C SER A 84 -6.27 -18.84 3.97
N THR A 85 -7.39 -18.44 4.60
CA THR A 85 -8.08 -17.19 4.25
C THR A 85 -7.27 -15.98 4.69
N LYS A 86 -6.63 -16.02 5.87
CA LYS A 86 -5.69 -15.00 6.33
C LYS A 86 -4.57 -14.76 5.33
N LEU A 87 -3.95 -15.85 4.88
CA LEU A 87 -2.84 -15.80 3.91
C LEU A 87 -3.28 -15.18 2.59
N LYS A 88 -4.44 -15.59 2.05
CA LYS A 88 -4.99 -15.01 0.81
C LYS A 88 -5.27 -13.51 0.93
N SER A 89 -5.83 -13.06 2.05
CA SER A 89 -6.08 -11.64 2.30
C SER A 89 -4.77 -10.85 2.38
N LEU A 90 -3.75 -11.37 3.05
CA LEU A 90 -2.43 -10.72 3.14
C LEU A 90 -1.68 -10.73 1.80
N GLN A 91 -1.80 -11.78 0.99
CA GLN A 91 -1.28 -11.81 -0.37
C GLN A 91 -1.99 -10.80 -1.27
N SER A 92 -3.30 -10.61 -1.09
CA SER A 92 -4.03 -9.52 -1.76
C SER A 92 -3.50 -8.15 -1.35
N ALA A 93 -3.20 -7.94 -0.07
CA ALA A 93 -2.59 -6.70 0.40
C ALA A 93 -1.21 -6.46 -0.26
N LEU A 94 -0.40 -7.51 -0.36
CA LEU A 94 0.91 -7.46 -1.02
C LEU A 94 0.79 -7.07 -2.50
N ASN A 95 -0.19 -7.63 -3.22
CA ASN A 95 -0.45 -7.28 -4.61
C ASN A 95 -0.83 -5.80 -4.78
N PHE A 96 -1.60 -5.22 -3.86
CA PHE A 96 -1.93 -3.80 -3.91
C PHE A 96 -0.71 -2.89 -3.73
N ILE A 97 0.28 -3.32 -2.93
CA ILE A 97 1.56 -2.62 -2.80
C ILE A 97 2.37 -2.77 -4.10
N VAL A 98 2.36 -3.96 -4.72
CA VAL A 98 3.03 -4.18 -6.01
C VAL A 98 2.44 -3.31 -7.13
N GLU A 99 1.12 -3.10 -7.12
CA GLU A 99 0.43 -2.18 -8.03
C GLU A 99 0.90 -0.71 -7.89
N CYS A 100 1.57 -0.34 -6.78
CA CYS A 100 2.12 1.00 -6.61
C CYS A 100 3.39 1.25 -7.43
N LYS A 101 4.02 0.22 -8.03
CA LYS A 101 5.28 0.39 -8.76
C LYS A 101 5.26 1.52 -9.81
N PRO A 102 4.27 1.61 -10.73
CA PRO A 102 4.34 2.61 -11.78
C PRO A 102 4.29 4.04 -11.22
N ILE A 103 3.53 4.26 -10.15
CA ILE A 103 3.44 5.58 -9.53
C ILE A 103 4.73 5.94 -8.76
N LEU A 104 5.39 4.96 -8.14
CA LEU A 104 6.72 5.16 -7.53
C LEU A 104 7.76 5.57 -8.59
N LEU A 105 7.71 5.00 -9.80
CA LEU A 105 8.60 5.41 -10.90
C LEU A 105 8.31 6.84 -11.38
N ILE A 106 7.03 7.23 -11.47
CA ILE A 106 6.64 8.61 -11.80
C ILE A 106 7.17 9.58 -10.74
N MET A 107 7.04 9.23 -9.46
CA MET A 107 7.58 10.03 -8.34
C MET A 107 9.11 10.14 -8.39
N GLU A 108 9.81 9.04 -8.70
CA GLU A 108 11.26 9.04 -8.88
C GLU A 108 11.68 10.01 -9.99
N GLU A 109 11.07 9.89 -11.17
CA GLU A 109 11.40 10.74 -12.32
C GLU A 109 11.16 12.22 -11.99
N ARG A 110 10.01 12.51 -11.35
CA ARG A 110 9.69 13.88 -10.89
C ARG A 110 10.71 14.44 -9.90
N ASN A 111 11.21 13.59 -8.99
CA ASN A 111 12.22 13.97 -8.01
C ASN A 111 13.62 14.14 -8.63
N ARG A 112 13.93 13.51 -9.77
CA ARG A 112 15.19 13.71 -10.50
C ARG A 112 15.21 15.03 -11.26
N VAL A 113 14.10 15.37 -11.92
CA VAL A 113 13.99 16.58 -12.76
C VAL A 113 13.96 17.86 -11.91
N LEU A 114 13.40 17.78 -10.69
CA LEU A 114 13.27 18.91 -9.78
C LEU A 114 14.16 18.64 -8.54
N PRO A 115 15.44 19.03 -8.57
CA PRO A 115 16.36 18.77 -7.46
C PRO A 115 15.85 19.45 -6.19
N ALA A 116 15.62 18.66 -5.15
CA ALA A 116 15.27 19.19 -3.83
C ALA A 116 16.48 19.91 -3.21
N LYS A 117 16.28 21.18 -2.85
CA LYS A 117 17.11 22.00 -1.96
C LYS A 117 18.57 22.15 -2.40
N THR A 118 18.84 23.06 -3.33
CA THR A 118 20.09 23.84 -3.22
C THR A 118 20.01 24.68 -1.96
N SER A 119 21.06 24.70 -1.15
CA SER A 119 21.28 25.52 0.05
C SER A 119 21.32 27.04 -0.21
N ASN A 120 20.68 27.51 -1.28
CA ASN A 120 20.59 28.90 -1.70
C ASN A 120 19.13 29.39 -1.56
N PRO A 121 18.83 30.22 -0.54
CA PRO A 121 17.48 30.73 -0.29
C PRO A 121 16.93 31.68 -1.38
N GLN A 122 17.73 32.00 -2.41
CA GLN A 122 17.29 32.81 -3.56
C GLN A 122 16.68 32.00 -4.71
N LEU A 123 16.83 30.66 -4.74
CA LEU A 123 16.25 29.79 -5.78
C LEU A 123 15.00 29.03 -5.32
N ASP A 124 14.69 29.03 -4.02
CA ASP A 124 13.45 28.47 -3.43
C ASP A 124 12.19 29.28 -3.80
N SER A 125 12.33 30.40 -4.49
CA SER A 125 11.25 31.34 -4.84
C SER A 125 10.35 30.90 -6.00
N ALA A 126 10.52 29.70 -6.58
CA ALA A 126 9.77 29.26 -7.76
C ALA A 126 8.89 28.01 -7.55
N MET A 127 9.03 27.27 -6.44
CA MET A 127 8.10 26.19 -6.10
C MET A 127 6.93 26.78 -5.30
N ASP A 128 5.72 26.57 -5.81
CA ASP A 128 4.49 26.97 -5.12
C ASP A 128 4.40 26.22 -3.77
N GLU A 129 3.94 26.90 -2.71
CA GLU A 129 3.73 26.29 -1.37
C GLU A 129 2.88 25.01 -1.46
N MET A 130 1.97 24.98 -2.44
CA MET A 130 1.14 23.82 -2.74
C MET A 130 1.95 22.61 -3.24
N GLU A 131 2.96 22.81 -4.10
CA GLU A 131 3.79 21.72 -4.62
C GLU A 131 4.70 21.13 -3.53
N LEU A 132 5.21 22.00 -2.64
CA LEU A 132 5.97 21.58 -1.45
C LEU A 132 5.11 20.71 -0.53
N ALA A 133 3.89 21.14 -0.23
CA ALA A 133 2.97 20.37 0.62
C ALA A 133 2.61 19.00 0.02
N GLU A 134 2.43 18.92 -1.31
CA GLU A 134 2.17 17.65 -2.00
C GLU A 134 3.36 16.68 -1.88
N ARG A 135 4.60 17.17 -2.01
CA ARG A 135 5.81 16.35 -1.84
C ARG A 135 5.97 15.83 -0.42
N GLU A 136 5.74 16.67 0.58
CA GLU A 136 5.78 16.23 1.97
C GLU A 136 4.74 15.15 2.27
N GLU A 137 3.52 15.27 1.73
CA GLU A 137 2.50 14.24 1.85
C GLU A 137 2.93 12.93 1.15
N GLU A 138 3.51 13.03 -0.04
CA GLU A 138 4.05 11.86 -0.74
C GLU A 138 5.17 11.15 0.05
N GLU A 139 6.09 11.88 0.67
CA GLU A 139 7.14 11.31 1.51
C GLU A 139 6.55 10.58 2.73
N LYS A 140 5.55 11.19 3.38
CA LYS A 140 4.81 10.57 4.51
C LYS A 140 4.12 9.29 4.07
N LEU A 141 3.42 9.33 2.94
CA LEU A 141 2.70 8.18 2.39
C LEU A 141 3.65 7.06 1.95
N THR A 142 4.80 7.42 1.37
CA THR A 142 5.84 6.47 0.97
C THR A 142 6.42 5.76 2.20
N THR A 143 6.69 6.51 3.26
CA THR A 143 7.14 5.94 4.55
C THR A 143 6.09 5.02 5.15
N LEU A 144 4.82 5.41 5.10
CA LEU A 144 3.71 4.58 5.58
C LEU A 144 3.58 3.29 4.76
N LEU A 145 3.72 3.38 3.43
CA LEU A 145 3.69 2.22 2.54
C LEU A 145 4.81 1.22 2.89
N GLU A 146 6.03 1.71 3.13
CA GLU A 146 7.16 0.89 3.58
C GLU A 146 6.83 0.15 4.89
N GLN A 147 6.37 0.89 5.90
CA GLN A 147 6.02 0.31 7.21
C GLN A 147 4.94 -0.79 7.07
N ARG A 148 3.93 -0.54 6.24
CA ARG A 148 2.88 -1.53 5.95
C ARG A 148 3.41 -2.75 5.22
N LEU A 149 4.29 -2.55 4.24
CA LEU A 149 4.91 -3.66 3.51
C LEU A 149 5.74 -4.55 4.45
N GLN A 150 6.56 -3.93 5.32
CA GLN A 150 7.33 -4.63 6.34
C GLN A 150 6.43 -5.46 7.27
N PHE A 151 5.31 -4.88 7.71
CA PHE A 151 4.33 -5.56 8.55
C PHE A 151 3.69 -6.76 7.84
N ILE A 152 3.24 -6.61 6.59
CA ILE A 152 2.62 -7.68 5.81
C ILE A 152 3.60 -8.83 5.59
N LEU A 153 4.82 -8.55 5.15
CA LEU A 153 5.83 -9.58 4.91
C LEU A 153 6.13 -10.38 6.18
N ARG A 154 6.33 -9.70 7.31
CA ARG A 154 6.50 -10.36 8.61
C ARG A 154 5.31 -11.24 8.98
N THR A 155 4.11 -10.73 8.78
CA THR A 155 2.87 -11.44 9.14
C THR A 155 2.69 -12.68 8.28
N ILE A 156 2.93 -12.59 6.97
CA ILE A 156 2.88 -13.73 6.05
C ILE A 156 3.92 -14.77 6.43
N ILE A 157 5.19 -14.38 6.63
CA ILE A 157 6.26 -15.30 7.02
C ILE A 157 5.89 -16.04 8.31
N LYS A 158 5.42 -15.31 9.33
CA LYS A 158 4.99 -15.89 10.61
C LYS A 158 3.83 -16.86 10.41
N LEU A 159 2.84 -16.51 9.60
CA LEU A 159 1.65 -17.32 9.34
C LEU A 159 1.97 -18.64 8.62
N ILE A 160 2.89 -18.62 7.66
CA ILE A 160 3.31 -19.84 6.95
C ILE A 160 4.11 -20.74 7.90
N LEU A 161 5.02 -20.17 8.70
CA LEU A 161 5.82 -20.92 9.68
C LEU A 161 4.94 -21.61 10.74
N THR A 162 3.94 -20.92 11.29
CA THR A 162 3.02 -21.52 12.28
C THR A 162 2.04 -22.51 11.66
N GLY A 163 1.65 -22.31 10.40
CA GLY A 163 0.78 -23.22 9.66
C GLY A 163 1.45 -24.55 9.27
N ASN A 164 2.75 -24.54 9.01
CA ASN A 164 3.51 -25.74 8.63
C ASN A 164 3.60 -26.79 9.76
N SER A 165 3.51 -26.37 11.03
CA SER A 165 3.55 -27.28 12.18
C SER A 165 2.35 -28.24 12.26
N GLN A 166 1.28 -28.01 11.50
CA GLN A 166 0.02 -28.76 11.63
C GLN A 166 -0.31 -29.71 10.44
N LYS A 167 0.38 -29.65 9.30
CA LYS A 167 0.07 -30.52 8.14
C LYS A 167 1.33 -30.99 7.40
N GLY A 168 1.80 -32.19 7.77
CA GLY A 168 2.94 -32.87 7.15
C GLY A 168 2.62 -33.47 5.78
N SER A 169 2.84 -32.69 4.71
CA SER A 169 3.01 -33.23 3.35
C SER A 169 4.29 -32.66 2.73
N SER A 170 5.19 -33.54 2.30
CA SER A 170 6.56 -33.20 1.85
C SER A 170 6.60 -32.19 0.69
N ALA A 171 5.66 -32.27 -0.27
CA ALA A 171 5.62 -31.37 -1.42
C ALA A 171 5.17 -29.94 -1.07
N THR A 172 4.17 -29.81 -0.18
CA THR A 172 3.63 -28.50 0.24
C THR A 172 4.60 -27.76 1.16
N ALA A 173 5.36 -28.51 1.96
CA ALA A 173 6.44 -27.97 2.79
C ALA A 173 7.52 -27.30 1.94
N GLY A 174 7.98 -27.95 0.86
CA GLY A 174 9.00 -27.39 -0.02
C GLY A 174 8.56 -26.13 -0.79
N GLN A 175 7.29 -26.02 -1.18
CA GLN A 175 6.76 -24.79 -1.78
C GLN A 175 6.66 -23.64 -0.76
N ASN A 176 6.24 -23.95 0.47
CA ASN A 176 6.18 -22.96 1.54
C ASN A 176 7.59 -22.47 1.94
N GLU A 177 8.60 -23.32 1.93
CA GLU A 177 9.99 -22.92 2.17
C GLU A 177 10.52 -21.94 1.13
N LYS A 178 10.25 -22.19 -0.17
CA LYS A 178 10.59 -21.26 -1.25
C LYS A 178 9.91 -19.91 -1.05
N LEU A 179 8.61 -19.94 -0.76
CA LEU A 179 7.82 -18.73 -0.52
C LEU A 179 8.32 -17.93 0.70
N ILE A 180 8.67 -18.62 1.79
CA ILE A 180 9.27 -17.99 2.98
C ILE A 180 10.63 -17.37 2.64
N SER A 181 11.48 -18.09 1.92
CA SER A 181 12.79 -17.58 1.49
C SER A 181 12.64 -16.29 0.67
N HIS A 182 11.70 -16.29 -0.28
CA HIS A 182 11.37 -15.15 -1.13
C HIS A 182 10.92 -13.94 -0.31
N TYR A 183 9.95 -14.11 0.59
CA TYR A 183 9.47 -13.01 1.42
C TYR A 183 10.51 -12.53 2.44
N LYS A 184 11.39 -13.42 2.95
CA LYS A 184 12.52 -13.02 3.81
C LYS A 184 13.55 -12.20 3.05
N GLN A 185 13.81 -12.53 1.78
CA GLN A 185 14.69 -11.75 0.91
C GLN A 185 14.13 -10.34 0.70
N ALA A 186 12.85 -10.23 0.32
CA ALA A 186 12.18 -8.93 0.16
C ALA A 186 12.16 -8.13 1.47
N TYR A 187 11.88 -8.78 2.59
CA TYR A 187 11.88 -8.13 3.91
C TYR A 187 13.28 -7.63 4.31
N SER A 188 14.32 -8.44 4.05
CA SER A 188 15.70 -8.06 4.33
C SER A 188 16.17 -6.90 3.46
N ALA A 189 15.71 -6.84 2.20
CA ALA A 189 16.00 -5.73 1.30
C ALA A 189 15.42 -4.42 1.83
N LEU A 190 14.16 -4.42 2.32
CA LEU A 190 13.53 -3.23 2.93
C LEU A 190 14.30 -2.67 4.12
N LEU A 191 14.88 -3.53 4.95
CA LEU A 191 15.63 -3.09 6.12
C LEU A 191 17.01 -2.52 5.77
N LYS A 192 17.52 -2.81 4.57
CA LYS A 192 18.88 -2.48 4.15
C LYS A 192 18.84 -1.46 3.01
N ARG A 193 18.15 -0.34 3.23
CA ARG A 193 18.16 0.77 2.27
C ARG A 193 19.59 1.30 2.10
N PRO A 194 20.14 1.32 0.87
CA PRO A 194 21.43 1.94 0.59
C PRO A 194 21.41 3.44 0.94
N ALA A 195 22.51 3.97 1.48
CA ALA A 195 22.57 5.37 1.92
C ALA A 195 22.49 6.37 0.75
N ASP A 196 22.87 5.92 -0.45
CA ASP A 196 22.86 6.64 -1.73
C ASP A 196 21.51 6.60 -2.45
N GLN A 197 20.56 5.79 -1.98
CA GLN A 197 19.27 5.59 -2.64
C GLN A 197 18.12 6.25 -1.87
N ASN A 198 17.30 7.03 -2.58
CA ASN A 198 16.07 7.59 -1.99
C ASN A 198 15.04 6.47 -1.69
N LEU A 199 14.08 6.75 -0.80
CA LEU A 199 13.10 5.75 -0.38
C LEU A 199 12.22 5.26 -1.55
N VAL A 200 11.85 6.15 -2.47
CA VAL A 200 10.94 5.85 -3.59
C VAL A 200 11.56 4.80 -4.52
N THR A 201 12.80 5.03 -4.98
CA THR A 201 13.53 4.09 -5.84
C THR A 201 13.80 2.78 -5.10
N HIS A 202 14.14 2.86 -3.81
CA HIS A 202 14.38 1.66 -3.00
C HIS A 202 13.12 0.77 -2.92
N LEU A 203 11.96 1.37 -2.64
CA LEU A 203 10.69 0.64 -2.60
C LEU A 203 10.31 0.06 -3.97
N ALA A 204 10.51 0.80 -5.06
CA ALA A 204 10.25 0.29 -6.41
C ALA A 204 11.06 -0.99 -6.70
N ASN A 205 12.34 -1.01 -6.29
CA ASN A 205 13.20 -2.19 -6.44
C ASN A 205 12.75 -3.37 -5.58
N VAL A 206 12.35 -3.13 -4.33
CA VAL A 206 11.82 -4.20 -3.45
C VAL A 206 10.52 -4.76 -4.02
N VAL A 207 9.63 -3.90 -4.53
CA VAL A 207 8.38 -4.31 -5.15
C VAL A 207 8.64 -5.24 -6.34
N ASP A 208 9.70 -4.99 -7.12
CA ASP A 208 10.11 -5.91 -8.18
C ASP A 208 10.56 -7.27 -7.67
N LEU A 209 11.33 -7.31 -6.58
CA LEU A 209 11.68 -8.58 -5.94
C LEU A 209 10.43 -9.36 -5.56
N ILE A 210 9.40 -8.70 -5.03
CA ILE A 210 8.15 -9.35 -4.64
C ILE A 210 7.41 -9.91 -5.86
N LYS A 211 7.37 -9.17 -6.97
CA LYS A 211 6.64 -9.54 -8.20
C LYS A 211 7.24 -10.73 -8.96
N GLN A 212 8.51 -11.06 -8.74
CA GLN A 212 9.22 -12.17 -9.42
C GLN A 212 8.83 -13.58 -8.94
N HIS A 213 7.77 -13.71 -8.13
CA HIS A 213 7.16 -14.96 -7.66
C HIS A 213 5.65 -14.91 -7.89
#